data_AF-A0A925J2D0-F1
#
_entry.id   AF-A0A925J2D0-F1
#
_cell.length_a   1.000
_cell.length_b   1.000
_cell.length_c   1.000
_cell.angle_alpha   90.00
_cell.angle_beta   90.00
_cell.angle_gamma   90.00
#
_symmetry.space_group_name_H-M   'P 1'
#
loop_
_entity.id
_entity.type
_entity.pdbx_description
1 polymer ?
#
loop_
_entity_poly.entity_id
_entity_poly.type
_entity_poly.pdbx_seq_one_letter_code
_entity_poly.pdbx_strand_id
1 'polypeptide(L)'
;MRRLARLLAGVGVVTVAACIDITVDSEALGSLQFVPLPYPSVDAGDTLRNASDIVEPLQAVAYRANGTPDPDIPVTFVALDTGLTLPATTNLVLGNALPATTPSRSVRVIASATGLQTTARTLLVVPKADTFATDPALLQDSILYSLPSVSTDVSKEFKVKIGKKNDATILPSAGYIVRYSLKRGTTTIPATDTLGSFTFQDASGRVSAVDTTDPGGDASRVLRYRVRQGQPPVDTVTVLAEAKRGSRLGNVYQWTVRIRPKTQ
;
A
#
# COMPACT_ATOMS: atom_id res chain seq x y z
N MET A 1 -58.16 19.08 -68.40
CA MET A 1 -57.09 18.05 -68.45
C MET A 1 -56.30 18.12 -67.16
N ARG A 2 -56.16 16.98 -66.46
CA ARG A 2 -55.02 16.52 -65.63
C ARG A 2 -54.39 17.52 -64.62
N ARG A 3 -54.06 17.21 -63.36
CA ARG A 3 -54.15 16.09 -62.40
C ARG A 3 -53.25 16.55 -61.21
N LEU A 4 -53.53 16.10 -59.98
CA LEU A 4 -52.58 15.99 -58.83
C LEU A 4 -52.11 17.32 -58.17
N ALA A 5 -51.84 17.44 -56.88
CA ALA A 5 -51.87 16.53 -55.73
C ALA A 5 -51.84 17.35 -54.42
N ARG A 6 -52.38 16.72 -53.35
CA ARG A 6 -52.28 17.12 -51.95
C ARG A 6 -50.82 17.17 -51.48
N LEU A 7 -50.47 18.17 -50.65
CA LEU A 7 -49.34 18.14 -49.71
C LEU A 7 -49.72 19.02 -48.52
N LEU A 8 -50.41 18.43 -47.54
CA LEU A 8 -49.87 17.97 -46.25
C LEU A 8 -49.24 19.08 -45.40
N ALA A 9 -49.95 19.32 -44.29
CA ALA A 9 -49.51 20.07 -43.13
C ALA A 9 -48.17 19.55 -42.58
N GLY A 10 -47.34 20.49 -42.16
CA GLY A 10 -46.14 20.22 -41.36
C GLY A 10 -45.93 21.39 -40.41
N VAL A 11 -46.73 21.46 -39.35
CA VAL A 11 -46.42 22.30 -38.19
C VAL A 11 -45.18 21.66 -37.56
N GLY A 12 -44.01 22.25 -37.82
CA GLY A 12 -42.78 21.91 -37.14
C GLY A 12 -42.91 22.32 -35.68
N VAL A 13 -43.26 21.35 -34.83
CA VAL A 13 -43.09 21.50 -33.38
C VAL A 13 -41.59 21.55 -33.13
N VAL A 14 -41.07 22.77 -32.96
CA VAL A 14 -39.75 22.97 -32.36
C VAL A 14 -39.89 22.47 -30.93
N THR A 15 -39.51 21.22 -30.69
CA THR A 15 -39.24 20.76 -29.32
C THR A 15 -38.04 21.55 -28.86
N VAL A 16 -38.31 22.66 -28.17
CA VAL A 16 -37.36 23.28 -27.27
C VAL A 16 -37.00 22.16 -26.30
N ALA A 17 -35.88 21.49 -26.57
CA ALA A 17 -35.24 20.64 -25.61
C ALA A 17 -34.88 21.58 -24.47
N ALA A 18 -35.80 21.71 -23.52
CA ALA A 18 -35.48 22.24 -22.22
C ALA A 18 -34.37 21.31 -21.72
N CYS A 19 -33.13 21.77 -21.88
CA CYS A 19 -32.13 21.54 -20.86
C CYS A 19 -32.83 21.98 -19.59
N ILE A 20 -33.43 21.01 -18.89
CA ILE A 20 -33.88 21.17 -17.53
C ILE A 20 -32.61 21.58 -16.83
N ASP A 21 -32.48 22.88 -16.62
CA ASP A 21 -31.46 23.47 -15.77
C ASP A 21 -31.81 22.92 -14.40
N ILE A 22 -31.22 21.76 -14.07
CA ILE A 22 -31.25 21.27 -12.71
C ILE A 22 -30.45 22.33 -11.99
N THR A 23 -31.14 23.28 -11.38
CA THR A 23 -30.54 24.24 -10.45
C THR A 23 -30.01 23.41 -9.29
N VAL A 24 -28.80 22.87 -9.44
CA VAL A 24 -28.07 22.24 -8.35
C VAL A 24 -27.62 23.40 -7.50
N ASP A 25 -28.08 23.44 -6.24
CA ASP A 25 -27.50 24.35 -5.26
C ASP A 25 -25.98 24.11 -5.23
N SER A 26 -25.21 25.12 -5.65
CA SER A 26 -23.75 24.99 -5.74
C SER A 26 -23.11 24.76 -4.39
N GLU A 27 -23.80 25.14 -3.31
CA GLU A 27 -23.37 24.96 -1.93
C GLU A 27 -23.80 23.62 -1.34
N ALA A 28 -24.69 22.88 -2.00
CA ALA A 28 -25.07 21.56 -1.55
C ALA A 28 -23.90 20.58 -1.61
N LEU A 29 -23.88 19.61 -0.69
CA LEU A 29 -22.91 18.52 -0.68
C LEU A 29 -23.05 17.71 -1.97
N GLY A 30 -21.98 17.69 -2.78
CA GLY A 30 -21.95 17.02 -4.08
C GLY A 30 -21.27 15.65 -4.03
N SER A 31 -20.20 15.51 -3.26
CA SER A 31 -19.49 14.23 -3.12
C SER A 31 -18.71 14.11 -1.81
N LEU A 32 -18.33 12.87 -1.48
CA LEU A 32 -17.52 12.55 -0.30
C LEU A 32 -16.39 11.59 -0.71
N GLN A 33 -15.16 11.90 -0.31
CA GLN A 33 -13.98 11.11 -0.62
C GLN A 33 -13.31 10.60 0.65
N PHE A 34 -13.07 9.29 0.73
CA PHE A 34 -12.28 8.69 1.80
C PHE A 34 -10.78 8.88 1.50
N VAL A 35 -10.05 9.60 2.37
CA VAL A 35 -8.59 9.79 2.25
C VAL A 35 -7.89 8.44 2.52
N PRO A 36 -6.90 8.03 1.71
CA PRO A 36 -6.22 6.74 1.89
C PRO A 36 -5.84 6.48 3.35
N LEU A 37 -6.03 5.23 3.78
CA LEU A 37 -5.71 4.82 5.15
C LEU A 37 -4.24 5.17 5.48
N PRO A 38 -3.95 5.74 6.66
CA PRO A 38 -2.58 6.07 7.07
C PRO A 38 -1.62 4.88 7.04
N TYR A 39 -2.15 3.65 7.18
CA TYR A 39 -1.40 2.41 7.15
C TYR A 39 -2.30 1.23 6.74
N PRO A 40 -1.75 0.14 6.16
CA PRO A 40 -2.56 -1.00 5.70
C PRO A 40 -3.24 -1.83 6.80
N SER A 41 -2.77 -1.76 8.05
CA SER A 41 -3.34 -2.51 9.18
C SER A 41 -3.15 -1.78 10.51
N VAL A 42 -3.96 -2.16 11.50
CA VAL A 42 -3.88 -1.71 12.90
C VAL A 42 -3.61 -2.91 13.79
N ASP A 43 -2.79 -2.73 14.83
CA ASP A 43 -2.53 -3.79 15.80
C ASP A 43 -3.73 -3.97 16.74
N ALA A 44 -4.03 -5.22 17.06
CA ALA A 44 -5.04 -5.57 18.05
C ALA A 44 -4.66 -4.97 19.42
N GLY A 45 -5.54 -4.15 19.98
CA GLY A 45 -5.33 -3.41 21.21
C GLY A 45 -4.59 -2.09 21.08
N ASP A 46 -4.24 -1.64 19.86
CA ASP A 46 -3.56 -0.35 19.61
C ASP A 46 -4.37 0.52 18.63
N THR A 47 -3.93 1.76 18.47
CA THR A 47 -4.54 2.74 17.56
C THR A 47 -3.87 2.70 16.18
N LEU A 48 -4.62 3.03 15.12
CA LEU A 48 -4.04 3.19 13.78
C LEU A 48 -3.01 4.33 13.78
N ARG A 49 -1.84 4.04 13.22
CA ARG A 49 -0.70 4.95 13.11
C ARG A 49 -0.25 5.00 11.68
N ASN A 50 0.40 6.08 11.28
CA ASN A 50 0.99 6.19 9.96
C ASN A 50 2.37 5.53 9.86
N ALA A 51 3.00 5.63 8.68
CA ALA A 51 4.32 5.05 8.42
C ALA A 51 5.45 5.62 9.28
N SER A 52 5.25 6.79 9.89
CA SER A 52 6.18 7.44 10.82
C SER A 52 5.90 7.09 12.28
N ASP A 53 4.95 6.19 12.53
CA ASP A 53 4.49 5.76 13.86
C ASP A 53 3.68 6.79 14.66
N ILE A 54 3.13 7.78 13.97
CA ILE A 54 2.28 8.80 14.59
C ILE A 54 0.83 8.32 14.54
N VAL A 55 0.13 8.37 15.67
CA VAL A 55 -1.31 8.09 15.73
C VAL A 55 -2.04 9.07 14.81
N GLU A 56 -2.80 8.54 13.85
CA GLU A 56 -3.45 9.35 12.82
C GLU A 56 -4.93 8.92 12.67
N PRO A 57 -5.88 9.85 12.81
CA PRO A 57 -7.30 9.55 12.64
C PRO A 57 -7.63 9.26 11.18
N LEU A 58 -8.79 8.64 10.97
CA LEU A 58 -9.36 8.55 9.63
C LEU A 58 -9.74 9.94 9.12
N GLN A 59 -9.54 10.14 7.82
CA GLN A 59 -9.81 11.40 7.15
C GLN A 59 -10.68 11.17 5.92
N ALA A 60 -11.52 12.15 5.64
CA ALA A 60 -12.37 12.20 4.46
C ALA A 60 -12.57 13.66 4.10
N VAL A 61 -12.72 13.92 2.80
CA VAL A 61 -12.94 15.26 2.27
C VAL A 61 -14.33 15.30 1.66
N ALA A 62 -15.17 16.19 2.18
CA ALA A 62 -16.46 16.51 1.59
C ALA A 62 -16.26 17.58 0.51
N TYR A 63 -16.97 17.46 -0.60
CA TYR A 63 -16.93 18.41 -1.70
C TYR A 63 -18.33 18.91 -2.00
N ARG A 64 -18.47 20.22 -2.21
CA ARG A 64 -19.72 20.82 -2.68
C ARG A 64 -19.99 20.45 -4.14
N ALA A 65 -21.20 20.74 -4.62
CA ALA A 65 -21.62 20.45 -5.99
C ALA A 65 -20.74 21.11 -7.06
N ASN A 66 -20.13 22.25 -6.73
CA ASN A 66 -19.14 22.94 -7.58
C ASN A 66 -17.73 22.30 -7.56
N GLY A 67 -17.52 21.24 -6.78
CA GLY A 67 -16.25 20.52 -6.65
C GLY A 67 -15.25 21.12 -5.67
N THR A 68 -15.58 22.18 -4.93
CA THR A 68 -14.69 22.74 -3.91
C THR A 68 -14.73 21.91 -2.61
N PRO A 69 -13.58 21.62 -1.99
CA PRO A 69 -13.57 20.94 -0.70
C PRO A 69 -14.17 21.84 0.39
N ASP A 70 -14.95 21.24 1.27
CA ASP A 70 -15.59 21.91 2.40
C ASP A 70 -15.24 21.20 3.71
N PRO A 71 -14.31 21.75 4.51
CA PRO A 71 -13.89 21.15 5.77
C PRO A 71 -14.95 21.31 6.89
N ASP A 72 -15.95 22.18 6.71
CA ASP A 72 -16.96 22.47 7.72
C ASP A 72 -18.11 21.44 7.72
N ILE A 73 -18.19 20.61 6.68
CA ILE A 73 -19.18 19.52 6.61
C ILE A 73 -18.75 18.40 7.56
N PRO A 74 -19.55 18.09 8.60
CA PRO A 74 -19.19 17.06 9.57
C PRO A 74 -19.21 15.68 8.91
N VAL A 75 -18.08 14.98 9.00
CA VAL A 75 -17.93 13.61 8.52
C VAL A 75 -17.83 12.65 9.69
N THR A 76 -18.56 11.55 9.60
CA THR A 76 -18.53 10.45 10.56
C THR A 76 -17.97 9.19 9.92
N PHE A 77 -17.26 8.37 10.69
CA PHE A 77 -16.74 7.08 10.22
C PHE A 77 -17.50 5.93 10.86
N VAL A 78 -17.82 4.93 10.07
CA VAL A 78 -18.59 3.76 10.50
C VAL A 78 -17.86 2.49 10.08
N ALA A 79 -17.61 1.60 11.03
CA ALA A 79 -17.19 0.23 10.75
C ALA A 79 -18.43 -0.60 10.39
N LEU A 80 -18.42 -1.22 9.22
CA LEU A 80 -19.51 -2.08 8.73
C LEU A 80 -19.41 -3.51 9.28
N ASP A 81 -18.23 -3.89 9.79
CA ASP A 81 -17.95 -5.20 10.35
C ASP A 81 -17.42 -5.06 11.79
N THR A 82 -17.40 -6.17 12.54
CA THR A 82 -16.85 -6.18 13.90
C THR A 82 -15.33 -6.28 13.87
N GLY A 83 -14.65 -5.63 14.83
CA GLY A 83 -13.19 -5.73 14.97
C GLY A 83 -12.48 -4.39 15.16
N LEU A 84 -13.18 -3.28 14.93
CA LEU A 84 -12.69 -1.94 15.24
C LEU A 84 -13.62 -1.27 16.24
N THR A 85 -13.04 -0.37 17.04
CA THR A 85 -13.77 0.63 17.80
C THR A 85 -13.43 2.00 17.21
N LEU A 86 -14.45 2.77 16.84
CA LEU A 86 -14.35 4.09 16.22
C LEU A 86 -15.12 5.11 17.07
N PRO A 87 -14.45 5.84 17.99
CA PRO A 87 -15.10 6.89 18.74
C PRO A 87 -15.45 8.06 17.82
N ALA A 88 -16.73 8.44 17.77
CA ALA A 88 -17.23 9.51 16.90
C ALA A 88 -16.58 10.88 17.12
N THR A 89 -15.96 11.11 18.29
CA THR A 89 -15.33 12.38 18.64
C THR A 89 -13.89 12.53 18.15
N THR A 90 -13.18 11.42 17.92
CA THR A 90 -11.74 11.45 17.61
C THR A 90 -11.40 10.90 16.23
N ASN A 91 -12.30 10.11 15.63
CA ASN A 91 -12.06 9.37 14.39
C ASN A 91 -10.81 8.47 14.46
N LEU A 92 -10.33 8.17 15.67
CA LEU A 92 -9.23 7.26 15.91
C LEU A 92 -9.74 5.83 15.82
N VAL A 93 -9.00 5.01 15.07
CA VAL A 93 -9.30 3.58 14.97
C VAL A 93 -8.58 2.85 16.09
N LEU A 94 -9.33 2.15 16.94
CA LEU A 94 -8.77 1.18 17.88
C LEU A 94 -9.04 -0.24 17.34
N GLY A 95 -7.97 -1.03 17.17
CA GLY A 95 -8.09 -2.44 16.82
C GLY A 95 -8.63 -3.24 18.02
N ASN A 96 -9.73 -3.96 17.86
CA ASN A 96 -10.24 -4.80 18.94
C ASN A 96 -9.34 -6.03 19.13
N ALA A 97 -9.39 -6.63 20.31
CA ALA A 97 -8.63 -7.84 20.60
C ALA A 97 -8.97 -8.96 19.61
N LEU A 98 -7.92 -9.68 19.18
CA LEU A 98 -8.05 -10.88 18.35
C LEU A 98 -7.86 -12.13 19.22
N PRO A 99 -8.56 -13.23 18.93
CA PRO A 99 -8.21 -14.53 19.47
C PRO A 99 -6.74 -14.88 19.16
N ALA A 100 -6.07 -15.60 20.06
CA ALA A 100 -4.65 -15.93 19.96
C ALA A 100 -4.25 -16.74 18.71
N THR A 101 -5.21 -17.31 17.99
CA THR A 101 -5.01 -18.10 16.76
C THR A 101 -5.45 -17.35 15.50
N THR A 102 -5.97 -16.13 15.61
CA THR A 102 -6.48 -15.36 14.48
C THR A 102 -5.39 -14.48 13.88
N PRO A 103 -4.92 -14.73 12.64
CA PRO A 103 -3.81 -13.99 12.04
C PRO A 103 -4.20 -12.58 11.58
N SER A 104 -5.47 -12.38 11.22
CA SER A 104 -6.02 -11.07 10.90
C SER A 104 -7.54 -11.09 10.93
N ARG A 105 -8.14 -9.91 11.04
CA ARG A 105 -9.56 -9.68 10.78
C ARG A 105 -9.71 -8.49 9.84
N SER A 106 -10.40 -8.70 8.73
CA SER A 106 -10.73 -7.63 7.79
C SER A 106 -11.97 -6.88 8.29
N VAL A 107 -11.89 -5.56 8.36
CA VAL A 107 -13.01 -4.69 8.74
C VAL A 107 -13.19 -3.62 7.68
N ARG A 108 -14.40 -3.50 7.14
CA ARG A 108 -14.76 -2.43 6.20
C ARG A 108 -15.15 -1.17 6.95
N VAL A 109 -14.66 -0.04 6.48
CA VAL A 109 -14.94 1.29 7.04
C VAL A 109 -15.41 2.21 5.93
N ILE A 110 -16.45 3.00 6.21
CA ILE A 110 -16.94 4.06 5.33
C ILE A 110 -16.87 5.41 6.04
N ALA A 111 -16.80 6.48 5.25
CA ALA A 111 -17.10 7.82 5.72
C ALA A 111 -18.53 8.18 5.30
N SER A 112 -19.23 8.92 6.14
CA SER A 112 -20.63 9.31 5.95
C SER A 112 -20.85 10.77 6.32
N ALA A 113 -21.53 11.51 5.44
CA ALA A 113 -21.91 12.91 5.64
C ALA A 113 -23.24 13.20 4.90
N THR A 114 -24.23 13.72 5.62
CA THR A 114 -25.52 14.21 5.06
C THR A 114 -26.17 13.26 4.03
N GLY A 115 -26.21 11.96 4.34
CA GLY A 115 -26.80 10.94 3.47
C GLY A 115 -25.89 10.41 2.35
N LEU A 116 -24.71 11.00 2.14
CA LEU A 116 -23.67 10.43 1.28
C LEU A 116 -22.77 9.48 2.05
N GLN A 117 -22.30 8.44 1.37
CA GLN A 117 -21.33 7.49 1.88
C GLN A 117 -20.24 7.24 0.85
N THR A 118 -19.02 7.03 1.32
CA THR A 118 -17.91 6.61 0.46
C THR A 118 -18.02 5.13 0.10
N THR A 119 -17.26 4.71 -0.90
CA THR A 119 -16.93 3.28 -1.03
C THR A 119 -16.21 2.79 0.23
N ALA A 120 -16.47 1.54 0.61
CA ALA A 120 -15.85 0.94 1.77
C ALA A 120 -14.34 0.76 1.56
N ARG A 121 -13.55 1.13 2.58
CA ARG A 121 -12.13 0.82 2.68
C ARG A 121 -11.95 -0.35 3.63
N THR A 122 -11.14 -1.31 3.24
CA THR A 122 -10.78 -2.43 4.11
C THR A 122 -9.57 -2.07 4.95
N LEU A 123 -9.69 -2.20 6.27
CA LEU A 123 -8.59 -2.13 7.22
C LEU A 123 -8.42 -3.50 7.89
N LEU A 124 -7.18 -3.96 7.97
CA LEU A 124 -6.86 -5.20 8.67
C LEU A 124 -6.58 -4.92 10.14
N VAL A 125 -7.19 -5.69 11.02
CA VAL A 125 -6.77 -5.82 12.42
C VAL A 125 -5.84 -7.01 12.50
N VAL A 126 -4.64 -6.84 13.03
CA VAL A 126 -3.61 -7.89 13.09
C VAL A 126 -3.05 -8.05 14.49
N PRO A 127 -2.51 -9.22 14.86
CA PRO A 127 -1.78 -9.37 16.11
C PRO A 127 -0.66 -8.34 16.19
N LYS A 128 -0.44 -7.79 17.39
CA LYS A 128 0.75 -6.99 17.66
C LYS A 128 1.99 -7.87 17.52
N ALA A 129 2.82 -7.58 16.52
CA ALA A 129 4.00 -8.37 16.25
C ALA A 129 5.07 -8.15 17.34
N ASP A 130 5.76 -9.22 17.69
CA ASP A 130 6.93 -9.22 18.58
C ASP A 130 8.13 -9.91 17.93
N THR A 131 7.92 -10.48 16.74
CA THR A 131 8.88 -11.30 16.04
C THR A 131 9.09 -10.78 14.64
N PHE A 132 10.36 -10.56 14.31
CA PHE A 132 10.84 -10.37 12.96
C PHE A 132 11.83 -11.50 12.71
N ALA A 133 11.60 -12.31 11.68
CA ALA A 133 12.38 -13.51 11.39
C ALA A 133 12.80 -13.57 9.91
N THR A 134 13.87 -14.29 9.64
CA THR A 134 14.27 -14.73 8.29
C THR A 134 14.88 -16.12 8.40
N ASP A 135 15.02 -16.82 7.27
CA ASP A 135 15.75 -18.09 7.22
C ASP A 135 17.26 -17.82 7.32
N PRO A 136 17.94 -18.28 8.39
CA PRO A 136 19.38 -18.08 8.55
C PRO A 136 20.21 -18.70 7.42
N ALA A 137 19.71 -19.75 6.77
CA ALA A 137 20.39 -20.39 5.64
C ALA A 137 20.45 -19.50 4.39
N LEU A 138 19.60 -18.47 4.33
CA LEU A 138 19.50 -17.56 3.18
C LEU A 138 20.30 -16.27 3.35
N LEU A 139 21.00 -16.05 4.47
CA LEU A 139 21.73 -14.79 4.75
C LEU A 139 22.94 -14.53 3.81
N GLN A 140 23.34 -15.52 3.02
CA GLN A 140 24.36 -15.38 2.00
C GLN A 140 23.80 -15.71 0.62
N ASP A 141 24.10 -14.86 -0.34
CA ASP A 141 23.67 -15.07 -1.71
C ASP A 141 24.73 -14.65 -2.73
N SER A 142 24.54 -15.03 -4.00
CA SER A 142 25.38 -14.60 -5.10
C SER A 142 24.57 -14.28 -6.34
N ILE A 143 24.81 -13.10 -6.92
CA ILE A 143 24.32 -12.74 -8.25
C ILE A 143 25.39 -13.11 -9.26
N LEU A 144 25.05 -14.03 -10.15
CA LEU A 144 25.85 -14.33 -11.32
C LEU A 144 25.31 -13.48 -12.48
N TYR A 145 26.14 -12.59 -13.03
CA TYR A 145 25.68 -11.67 -14.08
C TYR A 145 26.22 -12.02 -15.47
N SER A 146 25.47 -11.63 -16.49
CA SER A 146 25.85 -11.74 -17.91
C SER A 146 26.31 -10.41 -18.49
N LEU A 147 27.08 -10.49 -19.59
CA LEU A 147 27.44 -9.35 -20.44
C LEU A 147 26.88 -9.61 -21.86
N PRO A 148 25.90 -8.85 -22.35
CA PRO A 148 25.18 -7.76 -21.66
C PRO A 148 24.27 -8.28 -20.53
N SER A 149 23.87 -7.38 -19.61
CA SER A 149 22.97 -7.75 -18.51
C SER A 149 21.61 -8.21 -18.98
N VAL A 150 21.09 -9.24 -18.31
CA VAL A 150 19.75 -9.78 -18.56
C VAL A 150 18.82 -9.53 -17.37
N SER A 151 17.52 -9.78 -17.55
CA SER A 151 16.53 -9.62 -16.48
C SER A 151 16.70 -10.62 -15.34
N THR A 152 17.40 -11.73 -15.58
CA THR A 152 17.64 -12.80 -14.61
C THR A 152 18.92 -12.64 -13.80
N ASP A 153 19.66 -11.54 -13.98
CA ASP A 153 20.82 -11.19 -13.15
C ASP A 153 20.33 -10.61 -11.80
N VAL A 154 19.66 -11.46 -11.01
CA VAL A 154 18.99 -11.13 -9.76
C VAL A 154 19.47 -12.02 -8.61
N SER A 155 19.29 -11.55 -7.39
CA SER A 155 19.47 -12.35 -6.18
C SER A 155 18.32 -13.34 -5.97
N LYS A 156 18.50 -14.24 -5.01
CA LYS A 156 17.38 -14.87 -4.29
C LYS A 156 16.53 -13.82 -3.57
N GLU A 157 15.34 -14.22 -3.15
CA GLU A 157 14.45 -13.37 -2.37
C GLU A 157 15.01 -13.12 -0.95
N PHE A 158 15.10 -11.85 -0.56
CA PHE A 158 15.35 -11.44 0.82
C PHE A 158 14.05 -11.48 1.60
N LYS A 159 13.62 -12.70 1.92
CA LYS A 159 12.35 -12.94 2.59
C LYS A 159 12.46 -12.73 4.10
N VAL A 160 11.51 -11.98 4.65
CA VAL A 160 11.32 -11.82 6.09
C VAL A 160 9.90 -12.22 6.48
N LYS A 161 9.72 -12.61 7.73
CA LYS A 161 8.45 -12.94 8.34
C LYS A 161 8.23 -12.08 9.57
N ILE A 162 7.07 -11.42 9.64
CA ILE A 162 6.60 -10.65 10.80
C ILE A 162 5.42 -11.37 11.41
N GLY A 163 5.42 -11.47 12.73
CA GLY A 163 4.30 -12.01 13.46
C GLY A 163 4.45 -11.90 14.97
N LYS A 164 3.50 -12.53 15.65
CA LYS A 164 3.53 -12.73 17.09
C LYS A 164 3.97 -14.15 17.40
N LYS A 165 4.98 -14.32 18.25
CA LYS A 165 5.42 -15.63 18.70
C LYS A 165 4.35 -16.26 19.57
N ASN A 166 3.94 -17.46 19.23
CA ASN A 166 3.08 -18.31 20.05
C ASN A 166 3.77 -19.66 20.20
N ASP A 167 4.46 -19.85 21.33
CA ASP A 167 5.35 -20.97 21.62
C ASP A 167 6.36 -21.25 20.50
N ALA A 168 6.15 -22.35 19.75
CA ALA A 168 7.02 -22.79 18.64
C ALA A 168 6.59 -22.23 17.27
N THR A 169 5.50 -21.48 17.19
CA THR A 169 4.94 -20.96 15.94
C THR A 169 4.95 -19.44 15.90
N ILE A 170 5.00 -18.87 14.69
CA ILE A 170 4.81 -17.44 14.47
C ILE A 170 3.40 -17.27 13.90
N LEU A 171 2.51 -16.66 14.68
CA LEU A 171 1.21 -16.21 14.18
C LEU A 171 1.46 -15.02 13.27
N PRO A 172 1.13 -15.11 11.97
CA PRO A 172 1.53 -14.11 11.00
C PRO A 172 0.80 -12.78 11.22
N SER A 173 1.45 -11.67 10.87
CA SER A 173 0.87 -10.33 10.95
C SER A 173 1.01 -9.61 9.62
N ALA A 174 -0.14 -9.41 8.97
CA ALA A 174 -0.24 -8.78 7.66
C ALA A 174 -0.20 -7.24 7.73
N GLY A 175 0.11 -6.60 6.60
CA GLY A 175 0.03 -5.16 6.46
C GLY A 175 1.16 -4.38 7.10
N TYR A 176 2.23 -5.03 7.58
CA TYR A 176 3.44 -4.37 8.08
C TYR A 176 4.33 -3.93 6.92
N ILE A 177 4.81 -2.69 6.96
CA ILE A 177 5.72 -2.16 5.95
C ILE A 177 7.16 -2.54 6.29
N VAL A 178 7.81 -3.25 5.37
CA VAL A 178 9.22 -3.64 5.42
C VAL A 178 10.00 -2.80 4.43
N ARG A 179 11.10 -2.19 4.89
CA ARG A 179 12.01 -1.41 4.07
C ARG A 179 13.31 -2.16 3.87
N TYR A 180 13.74 -2.21 2.62
CA TYR A 180 15.01 -2.78 2.21
C TYR A 180 15.97 -1.65 1.86
N SER A 181 17.21 -1.76 2.31
CA SER A 181 18.28 -0.82 1.96
C SER A 181 19.54 -1.58 1.58
N LEU A 182 20.40 -0.93 0.81
CA LEU A 182 21.61 -1.52 0.27
C LEU A 182 22.83 -0.74 0.79
N LYS A 183 23.88 -1.46 1.14
CA LYS A 183 25.19 -0.90 1.48
C LYS A 183 26.28 -1.54 0.62
N ARG A 184 27.28 -0.74 0.24
CA ARG A 184 28.56 -1.21 -0.27
C ARG A 184 29.64 -0.75 0.70
N GLY A 185 30.26 -1.70 1.41
CA GLY A 185 31.09 -1.38 2.57
C GLY A 185 30.28 -0.60 3.61
N THR A 186 30.74 0.59 3.98
CA THR A 186 30.06 1.49 4.94
C THR A 186 29.05 2.45 4.29
N THR A 187 29.03 2.53 2.96
CA THR A 187 28.21 3.50 2.23
C THR A 187 26.84 2.94 1.91
N THR A 188 25.78 3.65 2.32
CA THR A 188 24.40 3.33 1.93
C THR A 188 24.15 3.79 0.50
N ILE A 189 23.67 2.89 -0.34
CA ILE A 189 23.23 3.19 -1.71
C ILE A 189 21.75 3.60 -1.64
N PRO A 190 21.38 4.81 -2.10
CA PRO A 190 19.99 5.26 -2.06
C PRO A 190 19.07 4.33 -2.84
N ALA A 191 17.91 4.00 -2.26
CA ALA A 191 16.88 3.20 -2.94
C ALA A 191 16.34 3.83 -4.23
N THR A 192 16.49 5.15 -4.37
CA THR A 192 16.09 5.94 -5.54
C THR A 192 17.14 5.99 -6.63
N ASP A 193 18.34 5.44 -6.40
CA ASP A 193 19.41 5.40 -7.39
C ASP A 193 19.13 4.32 -8.46
N THR A 194 18.17 4.63 -9.35
CA THR A 194 17.82 3.80 -10.51
C THR A 194 18.85 3.90 -11.63
N LEU A 195 19.70 4.93 -11.57
CA LEU A 195 20.90 5.11 -12.39
C LEU A 195 22.08 4.32 -11.81
N GLY A 196 21.91 3.59 -10.72
CA GLY A 196 22.90 2.68 -10.18
C GLY A 196 22.91 1.33 -10.90
N SER A 197 23.82 0.47 -10.47
CA SER A 197 23.89 -0.93 -10.92
C SER A 197 22.97 -1.85 -10.13
N PHE A 198 22.24 -1.32 -9.14
CA PHE A 198 21.40 -2.10 -8.26
C PHE A 198 20.00 -1.52 -8.18
N THR A 199 18.99 -2.37 -8.26
CA THR A 199 17.61 -1.98 -8.00
C THR A 199 16.88 -3.09 -7.26
N PHE A 200 16.18 -2.77 -6.18
CA PHE A 200 15.23 -3.69 -5.59
C PHE A 200 14.00 -3.82 -6.49
N GLN A 201 13.49 -5.04 -6.63
CA GLN A 201 12.29 -5.33 -7.40
C GLN A 201 11.33 -6.21 -6.59
N ASP A 202 10.03 -6.03 -6.87
CA ASP A 202 8.99 -6.97 -6.44
C ASP A 202 8.91 -8.19 -7.37
N ALA A 203 8.04 -9.15 -7.04
CA ALA A 203 7.85 -10.38 -7.82
C ALA A 203 7.40 -10.14 -9.27
N SER A 204 6.85 -8.97 -9.59
CA SER A 204 6.47 -8.57 -10.95
C SER A 204 7.60 -7.85 -11.72
N GLY A 205 8.76 -7.67 -11.08
CA GLY A 205 9.90 -6.95 -11.64
C GLY A 205 9.81 -5.43 -11.51
N ARG A 206 8.78 -4.90 -10.85
CA ARG A 206 8.63 -3.46 -10.64
C ARG A 206 9.59 -3.00 -9.54
N VAL A 207 10.24 -1.86 -9.79
CA VAL A 207 11.24 -1.30 -8.86
C VAL A 207 10.55 -0.85 -7.57
N SER A 208 10.96 -1.42 -6.44
CA SER A 208 10.51 -0.99 -5.12
C SER A 208 11.46 -1.52 -4.05
N ALA A 209 11.89 -0.65 -3.14
CA ALA A 209 12.65 -1.02 -1.94
C ALA A 209 11.75 -1.24 -0.72
N VAL A 210 10.44 -1.16 -0.88
CA VAL A 210 9.47 -1.29 0.20
C VAL A 210 8.50 -2.40 -0.14
N ASP A 211 8.21 -3.27 0.82
CA ASP A 211 7.16 -4.28 0.74
C ASP A 211 6.20 -4.20 1.91
N THR A 212 5.03 -4.81 1.76
CA THR A 212 4.03 -4.91 2.82
C THR A 212 3.74 -6.38 3.08
N THR A 213 3.76 -6.81 4.34
CA THR A 213 3.56 -8.22 4.65
C THR A 213 2.21 -8.74 4.18
N ASP A 214 2.24 -9.91 3.58
CA ASP A 214 1.07 -10.63 3.08
C ASP A 214 0.26 -11.29 4.24
N PRO A 215 -0.85 -11.99 3.97
CA PRO A 215 -1.60 -12.72 5.01
C PRO A 215 -0.78 -13.79 5.75
N GLY A 216 0.31 -14.29 5.15
CA GLY A 216 1.28 -15.18 5.76
C GLY A 216 2.33 -14.47 6.61
N GLY A 217 2.25 -13.14 6.75
CA GLY A 217 3.21 -12.31 7.49
C GLY A 217 4.53 -12.15 6.75
N ASP A 218 4.59 -12.54 5.48
CA ASP A 218 5.82 -12.57 4.71
C ASP A 218 5.96 -11.30 3.85
N ALA A 219 7.18 -10.79 3.73
CA ALA A 219 7.56 -9.73 2.82
C ALA A 219 8.89 -10.12 2.15
N SER A 220 9.05 -9.81 0.86
CA SER A 220 10.29 -10.13 0.14
C SER A 220 10.61 -9.12 -0.96
N ARG A 221 11.91 -8.95 -1.22
CA ARG A 221 12.43 -8.23 -2.38
C ARG A 221 13.59 -9.00 -2.99
N VAL A 222 13.78 -8.83 -4.30
CA VAL A 222 14.98 -9.29 -5.00
C VAL A 222 15.85 -8.08 -5.36
N LEU A 223 17.16 -8.26 -5.36
CA LEU A 223 18.11 -7.27 -5.82
C LEU A 223 18.51 -7.64 -7.25
N ARG A 224 18.21 -6.75 -8.19
CA ARG A 224 18.69 -6.86 -9.57
C ARG A 224 20.01 -6.15 -9.72
N TYR A 225 20.96 -6.79 -10.40
CA TYR A 225 22.21 -6.19 -10.82
C TYR A 225 22.19 -5.83 -12.31
N ARG A 226 22.75 -4.68 -12.66
CA ARG A 226 23.01 -4.26 -14.05
C ARG A 226 24.47 -3.88 -14.17
N VAL A 227 25.21 -4.65 -14.95
CA VAL A 227 26.63 -4.40 -15.19
C VAL A 227 26.80 -3.11 -15.99
N ARG A 228 27.79 -2.31 -15.61
CA ARG A 228 28.21 -1.11 -16.33
C ARG A 228 29.69 -1.18 -16.68
N GLN A 229 30.06 -0.49 -17.76
CA GLN A 229 31.46 -0.36 -18.15
C GLN A 229 32.27 0.27 -17.02
N GLY A 230 33.45 -0.28 -16.71
CA GLY A 230 34.34 0.21 -15.65
C GLY A 230 34.01 -0.27 -14.23
N GLN A 231 33.02 -1.16 -14.03
CA GLN A 231 32.79 -1.78 -12.73
C GLN A 231 33.76 -2.92 -12.45
N PRO A 232 34.14 -3.15 -11.17
CA PRO A 232 34.96 -4.29 -10.82
C PRO A 232 34.23 -5.59 -11.19
N PRO A 233 34.97 -6.61 -11.68
CA PRO A 233 34.36 -7.85 -12.12
C PRO A 233 33.67 -8.59 -10.97
N VAL A 234 34.15 -8.39 -9.73
CA VAL A 234 33.61 -8.95 -8.50
C VAL A 234 33.32 -7.82 -7.52
N ASP A 235 32.16 -7.87 -6.86
CA ASP A 235 31.76 -6.90 -5.84
C ASP A 235 31.02 -7.62 -4.69
N THR A 236 30.89 -6.96 -3.55
CA THR A 236 30.10 -7.45 -2.41
C THR A 236 29.28 -6.32 -1.83
N VAL A 237 27.98 -6.57 -1.72
CA VAL A 237 27.02 -5.63 -1.14
C VAL A 237 26.27 -6.29 -0.01
N THR A 238 25.73 -5.44 0.85
CA THR A 238 24.98 -5.83 2.04
C THR A 238 23.56 -5.31 1.91
N VAL A 239 22.58 -6.21 1.96
CA VAL A 239 21.16 -5.84 2.00
C VAL A 239 20.71 -5.84 3.45
N LEU A 240 19.95 -4.82 3.84
CA LEU A 240 19.36 -4.69 5.16
C LEU A 240 17.84 -4.66 5.03
N ALA A 241 17.13 -5.38 5.89
CA ALA A 241 15.68 -5.28 6.03
C ALA A 241 15.31 -4.79 7.43
N GLU A 242 14.37 -3.86 7.47
CA GLU A 242 13.81 -3.31 8.70
C GLU A 242 12.28 -3.20 8.63
N ALA A 243 11.63 -3.37 9.78
CA ALA A 243 10.22 -3.12 9.97
C ALA A 243 10.00 -2.29 11.22
N LYS A 244 9.09 -1.32 11.15
CA LYS A 244 8.73 -0.45 12.27
C LYS A 244 7.22 -0.27 12.33
N ARG A 245 6.69 -0.40 13.54
CA ARG A 245 5.36 0.06 13.98
C ARG A 245 5.46 0.19 15.49
N GLY A 246 5.25 1.39 16.02
CA GLY A 246 5.68 1.74 17.36
C GLY A 246 7.21 1.90 17.39
N SER A 247 7.78 1.02 18.21
CA SER A 247 9.20 0.77 18.23
C SER A 247 9.65 -0.07 17.02
N ARG A 248 10.95 -0.16 16.80
CA ARG A 248 11.50 -1.09 15.81
C ARG A 248 11.18 -2.53 16.21
N LEU A 249 10.68 -3.32 15.25
CA LEU A 249 10.42 -4.74 15.46
C LEU A 249 11.74 -5.51 15.41
N GLY A 250 12.32 -5.77 16.58
CA GLY A 250 13.51 -6.60 16.71
C GLY A 250 14.75 -6.09 15.95
N ASN A 251 15.56 -7.05 15.50
CA ASN A 251 16.84 -6.80 14.84
C ASN A 251 16.67 -6.30 13.39
N VAL A 252 17.73 -5.77 12.79
CA VAL A 252 17.80 -5.61 11.33
C VAL A 252 18.41 -6.87 10.79
N TYR A 253 17.79 -7.45 9.78
CA TYR A 253 18.38 -8.58 9.07
C TYR A 253 19.33 -8.11 7.99
N GLN A 254 20.43 -8.83 7.86
CA GLN A 254 21.52 -8.49 6.96
C GLN A 254 21.84 -9.67 6.06
N TRP A 255 21.77 -9.46 4.75
CA TRP A 255 22.23 -10.41 3.74
C TRP A 255 23.53 -9.92 3.12
N THR A 256 24.45 -10.83 2.86
CA THR A 256 25.66 -10.55 2.08
C THR A 256 25.48 -11.12 0.68
N VAL A 257 25.55 -10.26 -0.33
CA VAL A 257 25.38 -10.62 -1.73
C VAL A 257 26.71 -10.45 -2.45
N ARG A 258 27.27 -11.55 -2.95
CA ARG A 258 28.46 -11.52 -3.80
C ARG A 258 28.05 -11.39 -5.26
N ILE A 259 28.70 -10.49 -5.99
CA ILE A 259 28.41 -10.25 -7.41
C ILE A 259 29.61 -10.72 -8.19
N ARG A 260 29.38 -11.58 -9.19
CA ARG A 260 30.46 -12.10 -10.03
C ARG A 260 29.95 -12.46 -11.42
N PRO A 261 30.83 -12.50 -12.45
CA PRO A 261 30.42 -12.90 -13.77
C PRO A 261 29.99 -14.37 -13.76
N LYS A 262 29.05 -14.74 -14.64
CA LYS A 262 28.88 -16.16 -15.00
C LYS A 262 30.19 -16.62 -15.65
N THR A 263 30.88 -17.57 -15.03
CA THR A 263 31.95 -18.31 -15.71
C THR A 263 31.33 -18.97 -16.94
N GLN A 264 31.91 -18.72 -18.11
CA GLN A 264 31.61 -19.48 -19.33
C GLN A 264 32.13 -20.91 -19.19
#